data_AF-L8N175-F1
#
_entry.id   AF-L8N175-F1
#
_cell.length_a   1.000
_cell.length_b   1.000
_cell.length_c   1.000
_cell.angle_alpha   90.00
_cell.angle_beta   90.00
_cell.angle_gamma   90.00
#
_symmetry.space_group_name_H-M   'P 1'
#
loop_
_entity.id
_entity.type
_entity.pdbx_description
1 polymer ?
#
loop_
_entity_poly.entity_id
_entity_poly.type
_entity_poly.pdbx_seq_one_letter_code
_entity_poly.pdbx_strand_id
1 'polypeptide(L)'
;MTAMYISLVIFSIGLWWAIKYNQNKQRTVNPPKPKYPTIEDIRRKYPKRLSQEELRRQATAKNDADAKRRQEIIDRNAREARSAKEALRDRQEDHQRKVDAMRAEKAAKRDISVKSFRTLLKMVNGQDAVARRLIEGNLKLFPDKSPDWACDKAIADLERDRRI
;
A
#
# COMPACT_ATOMS: atom_id res chain seq x y z
N MET A 1 -69.22 14.36 -46.66
CA MET A 1 -68.25 14.05 -45.57
C MET A 1 -67.97 15.23 -44.64
N THR A 2 -68.24 16.49 -45.01
CA THR A 2 -67.95 17.68 -44.20
C THR A 2 -68.87 17.87 -42.98
N ALA A 3 -70.15 17.48 -43.06
CA ALA A 3 -71.12 17.64 -41.97
C ALA A 3 -70.83 16.76 -40.72
N MET A 4 -70.20 15.60 -40.90
CA MET A 4 -69.78 14.72 -39.79
C MET A 4 -68.55 15.25 -39.06
N TYR A 5 -67.69 16.01 -39.73
CA TYR A 5 -66.50 16.58 -39.12
C TYR A 5 -66.85 17.76 -38.20
N ILE A 6 -67.80 18.60 -38.62
CA ILE A 6 -68.25 19.76 -37.84
C ILE A 6 -68.90 19.32 -36.52
N SER A 7 -69.71 18.25 -36.54
CA SER A 7 -70.35 17.72 -35.32
C SER A 7 -69.34 17.11 -34.35
N LEU A 8 -68.31 16.41 -34.84
CA LEU A 8 -67.21 15.89 -34.02
C LEU A 8 -66.36 16.99 -33.37
N VAL A 9 -66.11 18.09 -34.09
CA VAL A 9 -65.35 19.23 -33.55
C VAL A 9 -66.14 19.96 -32.45
N ILE A 10 -67.43 20.21 -32.66
CA ILE A 10 -68.30 20.82 -31.64
C ILE A 10 -68.40 19.94 -30.40
N PHE A 11 -68.55 18.62 -30.57
CA PHE A 11 -68.60 17.67 -29.45
C PHE A 11 -67.29 17.64 -28.67
N SER A 12 -66.14 17.66 -29.35
CA SER A 12 -64.82 17.66 -28.71
C SER A 12 -64.56 18.94 -27.91
N ILE A 13 -64.96 20.11 -28.43
CA ILE A 13 -64.83 21.38 -27.73
C ILE A 13 -65.77 21.43 -26.52
N GLY A 14 -67.02 20.97 -26.66
CA GLY A 14 -67.98 20.88 -25.57
C GLY A 14 -67.50 19.94 -24.44
N LEU A 15 -66.94 18.78 -24.81
CA LEU A 15 -66.39 17.82 -23.86
C LEU A 15 -65.17 18.37 -23.13
N TRP A 16 -64.27 19.07 -23.84
CA TRP A 16 -63.12 19.73 -23.23
C TRP A 16 -63.55 20.84 -22.25
N TRP A 17 -64.56 21.64 -22.62
CA TRP A 17 -65.08 22.68 -21.76
C TRP A 17 -65.76 22.10 -20.51
N ALA A 18 -66.50 21.00 -20.64
CA ALA A 18 -67.12 20.29 -19.51
C ALA A 18 -66.09 19.71 -18.54
N ILE A 19 -65.01 19.10 -19.06
CA ILE A 19 -63.90 18.58 -18.24
C ILE A 19 -63.21 19.72 -17.49
N LYS A 20 -62.87 20.82 -18.19
CA LYS A 20 -62.22 21.99 -17.58
C LYS A 20 -63.11 22.64 -16.52
N TYR A 21 -64.40 22.79 -16.80
CA TYR A 21 -65.37 23.36 -15.86
C TYR A 21 -65.50 22.51 -14.59
N ASN A 22 -65.53 21.17 -14.72
CA ASN A 22 -65.56 20.26 -13.58
C ASN A 22 -64.26 20.29 -12.76
N GLN A 23 -63.10 20.35 -13.41
CA GLN A 23 -61.81 20.49 -12.71
C GLN A 23 -61.69 21.81 -11.93
N ASN A 24 -62.22 22.92 -12.48
CA ASN A 24 -62.23 24.19 -11.76
C ASN A 24 -63.18 24.18 -10.55
N LYS A 25 -64.30 23.46 -10.62
CA LYS A 25 -65.24 23.30 -9.50
C LYS A 25 -64.63 22.50 -8.33
N GLN A 26 -63.76 21.54 -8.64
CA GLN A 26 -63.04 20.73 -7.64
C GLN A 26 -61.90 21.51 -6.96
N ARG A 27 -61.33 22.54 -7.61
CA ARG A 27 -60.21 23.32 -7.08
C ARG A 27 -60.60 24.43 -6.10
N THR A 28 -61.86 24.86 -6.07
CA THR A 28 -62.32 25.97 -5.22
C THR A 28 -62.85 25.56 -3.85
N VAL A 29 -62.91 24.26 -3.55
CA VAL A 29 -63.28 23.77 -2.22
C VAL A 29 -62.02 23.64 -1.37
N ASN A 30 -61.48 24.76 -0.90
CA ASN A 30 -60.56 24.71 0.23
C ASN A 30 -61.40 24.29 1.45
N PRO A 31 -61.16 23.10 2.05
CA PRO A 31 -61.85 22.74 3.28
C PRO A 31 -61.54 23.82 4.33
N PRO A 32 -62.52 24.24 5.14
CA PRO A 32 -62.27 25.20 6.20
C PRO A 32 -61.13 24.66 7.07
N LYS A 33 -60.07 25.47 7.25
CA LYS A 33 -58.97 25.11 8.15
C LYS A 33 -59.60 24.70 9.49
N PRO A 34 -59.29 23.50 10.03
CA PRO A 34 -59.91 23.06 11.26
C PRO A 34 -59.58 24.07 12.35
N LYS A 35 -60.63 24.55 13.04
CA LYS A 35 -60.52 25.54 14.12
C LYS A 35 -59.70 25.01 15.31
N TYR A 36 -59.49 23.70 15.37
CA TYR A 36 -58.74 23.01 16.41
C TYR A 36 -57.49 22.36 15.82
N PRO A 37 -56.33 22.46 16.50
CA PRO A 37 -55.11 21.81 16.07
C PRO A 37 -55.27 20.29 16.04
N THR A 38 -54.71 19.63 15.03
CA THR A 38 -54.75 18.17 14.93
C THR A 38 -53.86 17.53 15.99
N ILE A 39 -54.06 16.23 16.27
CA ILE A 39 -53.23 15.49 17.25
C ILE A 39 -51.74 15.54 16.87
N GLU A 40 -51.42 15.54 15.57
CA GLU A 40 -50.05 15.68 15.09
C GLU A 40 -49.48 17.07 15.36
N ASP A 41 -50.27 18.13 15.16
CA ASP A 41 -49.87 19.50 15.48
C ASP A 41 -49.59 19.66 16.98
N ILE A 42 -50.42 19.03 17.83
CA ILE A 42 -50.24 19.04 19.29
C ILE A 42 -48.98 18.25 19.68
N ARG A 43 -48.75 17.07 19.10
CA ARG A 43 -47.53 16.25 19.34
C ARG A 43 -46.26 16.97 18.89
N ARG A 44 -46.33 17.71 17.79
CA ARG A 44 -45.20 18.50 17.27
C ARG A 44 -44.91 19.71 18.13
N LYS A 45 -45.96 20.38 18.62
CA LYS A 45 -45.85 21.53 19.53
C LYS A 45 -45.37 21.13 20.94
N TYR A 46 -45.72 19.93 21.38
CA TYR A 46 -45.33 19.39 22.69
C TYR A 46 -44.75 17.98 22.53
N PRO A 47 -43.48 17.85 22.12
CA PRO A 47 -42.84 16.55 22.05
C PRO A 47 -42.84 15.89 23.43
N LYS A 48 -43.13 14.58 23.48
CA LYS A 48 -43.07 13.82 24.73
C LYS A 48 -41.67 13.93 25.32
N ARG A 49 -41.60 14.30 26.59
CA ARG A 49 -40.34 14.30 27.35
C ARG A 49 -39.86 12.85 27.46
N LEU A 50 -38.60 12.60 27.10
CA LEU A 50 -37.97 11.30 27.32
C LEU A 50 -37.93 11.03 28.83
N SER A 51 -38.21 9.79 29.20
CA SER A 51 -38.03 9.33 30.56
C SER A 51 -36.55 9.37 30.96
N GLN A 52 -36.28 9.45 32.26
CA GLN A 52 -34.90 9.43 32.77
C GLN A 52 -34.17 8.12 32.40
N GLU A 53 -34.90 7.02 32.30
CA GLU A 53 -34.36 5.73 31.90
C GLU A 53 -33.97 5.71 30.40
N GLU A 54 -34.80 6.29 29.53
CA GLU A 54 -34.46 6.42 28.10
C GLU A 54 -33.25 7.31 27.87
N LEU A 55 -33.12 8.41 28.63
CA LEU A 55 -31.93 9.27 28.58
C LEU A 55 -30.67 8.52 29.03
N ARG A 56 -30.77 7.68 30.07
CA ARG A 56 -29.66 6.82 30.52
C ARG A 56 -29.27 5.77 29.49
N ARG A 57 -30.25 5.11 28.85
CA ARG A 57 -30.01 4.14 27.76
C ARG A 57 -29.36 4.82 26.55
N GLN A 58 -29.76 6.04 26.21
CA GLN A 58 -29.13 6.78 25.12
C GLN A 58 -27.69 7.18 25.44
N ALA A 59 -27.41 7.58 26.68
CA ALA A 59 -26.05 7.93 27.10
C ALA A 59 -25.11 6.72 27.09
N THR A 60 -25.56 5.58 27.63
CA THR A 60 -24.79 4.32 27.63
C THR A 60 -24.54 3.81 26.22
N ALA A 61 -25.57 3.78 25.35
CA ALA A 61 -25.41 3.38 23.96
C ALA A 61 -24.42 4.24 23.17
N LYS A 62 -24.39 5.56 23.44
CA LYS A 62 -23.38 6.47 22.85
C LYS A 62 -21.98 6.15 23.35
N ASN A 63 -21.81 5.96 24.65
CA ASN A 63 -20.52 5.62 25.25
C ASN A 63 -19.97 4.29 24.71
N ASP A 64 -20.82 3.27 24.58
CA ASP A 64 -20.43 1.96 24.06
C ASP A 64 -20.03 2.03 22.59
N ALA A 65 -20.77 2.82 21.79
CA ALA A 65 -20.43 3.06 20.39
C ALA A 65 -19.08 3.79 20.25
N ASP A 66 -18.82 4.78 21.10
CA ASP A 66 -17.55 5.52 21.11
C ASP A 66 -16.39 4.65 21.60
N ALA A 67 -16.60 3.81 22.61
CA ALA A 67 -15.62 2.84 23.08
C ALA A 67 -15.26 1.83 21.99
N LYS A 68 -16.26 1.31 21.27
CA LYS A 68 -16.05 0.41 20.13
C LYS A 68 -15.24 1.07 19.02
N ARG A 69 -15.56 2.32 18.66
CA ARG A 69 -14.79 3.08 17.65
C ARG A 69 -13.34 3.28 18.07
N ARG A 70 -13.09 3.61 19.35
CA ARG A 70 -11.72 3.75 19.89
C ARG A 70 -10.97 2.43 19.80
N GLN A 71 -11.61 1.32 20.14
CA GLN A 71 -11.00 0.00 20.06
C GLN A 71 -10.67 -0.38 18.61
N GLU A 72 -11.57 -0.12 17.66
CA GLU A 72 -11.33 -0.37 16.23
C GLU A 72 -10.13 0.41 15.69
N ILE A 73 -9.93 1.66 16.15
CA ILE A 73 -8.76 2.48 15.80
C ILE A 73 -7.48 1.87 16.39
N ILE A 74 -7.50 1.48 17.67
CA ILE A 74 -6.36 0.84 18.33
C ILE A 74 -5.98 -0.45 17.60
N ASP A 75 -6.96 -1.30 17.27
CA ASP A 75 -6.75 -2.57 16.59
C ASP A 75 -6.23 -2.38 15.15
N ARG A 76 -6.66 -1.31 14.48
CA ARG A 76 -6.12 -0.92 13.16
C ARG A 76 -4.66 -0.49 13.28
N ASN A 77 -4.36 0.44 14.18
CA ASN A 77 -3.01 0.93 14.41
C ASN A 77 -2.06 -0.20 14.82
N ALA A 78 -2.51 -1.14 15.65
CA ALA A 78 -1.73 -2.30 16.05
C ALA A 78 -1.46 -3.28 14.90
N ARG A 79 -2.38 -3.38 13.92
CA ARG A 79 -2.16 -4.17 12.69
C ARG A 79 -1.15 -3.47 11.79
N GLU A 80 -1.32 -2.18 11.54
CA GLU A 80 -0.40 -1.37 10.72
C GLU A 80 1.02 -1.36 11.30
N ALA A 81 1.17 -1.22 12.62
CA ALA A 81 2.46 -1.28 13.31
C ALA A 81 3.15 -2.65 13.13
N ARG A 82 2.39 -3.75 13.18
CA ARG A 82 2.93 -5.10 12.94
C ARG A 82 3.39 -5.27 11.51
N SER A 83 2.59 -4.89 10.52
CA SER A 83 2.98 -4.97 9.11
C SER A 83 4.18 -4.08 8.78
N ALA A 84 4.25 -2.88 9.38
CA ALA A 84 5.39 -1.99 9.19
C ALA A 84 6.68 -2.58 9.79
N LYS A 85 6.59 -3.22 10.96
CA LYS A 85 7.72 -3.89 11.60
C LYS A 85 8.21 -5.08 10.78
N GLU A 86 7.30 -5.88 10.22
CA GLU A 86 7.62 -7.00 9.34
C GLU A 86 8.31 -6.51 8.06
N ALA A 87 7.75 -5.50 7.38
CA ALA A 87 8.37 -4.90 6.20
C ALA A 87 9.77 -4.30 6.48
N LEU A 88 9.99 -3.72 7.66
CA LEU A 88 11.31 -3.24 8.05
C LEU A 88 12.31 -4.38 8.23
N ARG A 89 11.87 -5.48 8.86
CA ARG A 89 12.68 -6.68 9.04
C ARG A 89 13.07 -7.28 7.68
N ASP A 90 12.13 -7.40 6.74
CA ASP A 90 12.42 -7.92 5.40
C ASP A 90 13.44 -7.06 4.65
N ARG A 91 13.34 -5.74 4.76
CA ARG A 91 14.34 -4.82 4.19
C ARG A 91 15.71 -4.97 4.83
N GLN A 92 15.77 -5.17 6.15
CA GLN A 92 17.02 -5.42 6.86
C GLN A 92 17.64 -6.75 6.45
N GLU A 93 16.84 -7.80 6.33
CA GLU A 93 17.30 -9.11 5.86
C GLU A 93 17.79 -9.05 4.40
N ASP A 94 17.10 -8.34 3.49
CA ASP A 94 17.56 -8.12 2.12
C ASP A 94 18.88 -7.33 2.07
N HIS A 95 18.99 -6.26 2.86
CA HIS A 95 20.25 -5.51 2.96
C HIS A 95 21.39 -6.39 3.47
N GLN A 96 21.14 -7.20 4.50
CA GLN A 96 22.12 -8.13 5.05
C GLN A 96 22.54 -9.16 4.01
N ARG A 97 21.59 -9.77 3.27
CA ARG A 97 21.89 -10.69 2.15
C ARG A 97 22.76 -10.04 1.09
N LYS A 98 22.51 -8.77 0.73
CA LYS A 98 23.34 -8.02 -0.22
C LYS A 98 24.75 -7.77 0.31
N VAL A 99 24.88 -7.41 1.58
CA VAL A 99 26.18 -7.23 2.23
C VAL A 99 26.96 -8.56 2.25
N ASP A 100 26.31 -9.66 2.62
CA ASP A 100 26.92 -10.98 2.66
C ASP A 100 27.30 -11.47 1.27
N ALA A 101 26.45 -11.26 0.26
CA ALA A 101 26.75 -11.55 -1.14
C ALA A 101 27.94 -10.72 -1.65
N MET A 102 27.98 -9.42 -1.36
CA MET A 102 29.12 -8.56 -1.70
C MET A 102 30.40 -8.99 -0.99
N ARG A 103 30.31 -9.41 0.28
CA ARG A 103 31.44 -9.94 1.04
C ARG A 103 31.93 -11.26 0.46
N ALA A 104 31.03 -12.16 0.09
CA ALA A 104 31.34 -13.43 -0.54
C ALA A 104 31.94 -13.23 -1.94
N GLU A 105 31.40 -12.32 -2.74
CA GLU A 105 31.96 -11.93 -4.05
C GLU A 105 33.35 -11.32 -3.87
N LYS A 106 33.52 -10.43 -2.89
CA LYS A 106 34.82 -9.86 -2.56
C LYS A 106 35.80 -10.94 -2.11
N ALA A 107 35.39 -11.92 -1.31
CA ALA A 107 36.21 -13.06 -0.90
C ALA A 107 36.48 -14.05 -2.05
N ALA A 108 35.58 -14.18 -3.02
CA ALA A 108 35.82 -14.94 -4.25
C ALA A 108 36.82 -14.21 -5.15
N LYS A 109 36.80 -12.87 -5.14
CA LYS A 109 37.69 -12.00 -5.92
C LYS A 109 39.02 -11.64 -5.22
N ARG A 110 39.20 -12.00 -3.94
CA ARG A 110 40.34 -11.64 -3.09
C ARG A 110 40.73 -12.81 -2.21
N ASP A 111 41.98 -13.22 -2.06
CA ASP A 111 43.25 -12.67 -2.50
C ASP A 111 44.25 -13.83 -2.40
N ILE A 112 45.38 -13.70 -3.08
CA ILE A 112 46.59 -14.46 -2.75
C ILE A 112 46.81 -14.38 -1.23
N SER A 113 47.14 -15.50 -0.60
CA SER A 113 47.51 -15.56 0.81
C SER A 113 48.54 -14.47 1.13
N VAL A 114 48.23 -13.60 2.09
CA VAL A 114 49.13 -12.51 2.53
C VAL A 114 50.51 -13.06 2.88
N LYS A 115 50.58 -14.30 3.37
CA LYS A 115 51.84 -15.00 3.65
C LYS A 115 52.61 -15.32 2.37
N SER A 116 51.99 -15.96 1.38
CA SER A 116 52.63 -16.30 0.10
C SER A 116 53.04 -15.03 -0.65
N PHE A 117 52.17 -14.01 -0.69
CA PHE A 117 52.51 -12.74 -1.34
C PHE A 117 53.69 -12.02 -0.67
N ARG A 118 53.74 -12.00 0.67
CA ARG A 118 54.91 -11.45 1.40
C ARG A 118 56.19 -12.23 1.11
N THR A 119 56.11 -13.55 1.01
CA THR A 119 57.27 -14.39 0.64
C THR A 119 57.74 -14.06 -0.77
N LEU A 120 56.83 -14.01 -1.74
CA LEU A 120 57.15 -13.64 -3.11
C LEU A 120 57.79 -12.24 -3.18
N LEU A 121 57.22 -11.25 -2.48
CA LEU A 121 57.80 -9.91 -2.37
C LEU A 121 59.22 -9.93 -1.82
N LYS A 122 59.52 -10.74 -0.79
CA LYS A 122 60.89 -10.90 -0.29
C LYS A 122 61.83 -11.50 -1.34
N MET A 123 61.36 -12.44 -2.15
CA MET A 123 62.16 -13.06 -3.21
C MET A 123 62.46 -12.11 -4.37
N VAL A 124 61.54 -11.19 -4.68
CA VAL A 124 61.71 -10.15 -5.71
C VAL A 124 62.21 -8.80 -5.15
N ASN A 125 62.86 -8.80 -3.97
CA ASN A 125 63.44 -7.60 -3.35
C ASN A 125 62.44 -6.44 -3.16
N GLY A 126 61.20 -6.74 -2.82
CA GLY A 126 60.13 -5.76 -2.58
C GLY A 126 59.49 -5.18 -3.83
N GLN A 127 59.85 -5.65 -5.03
CA GLN A 127 59.29 -5.17 -6.29
C GLN A 127 57.86 -5.69 -6.53
N ASP A 128 56.88 -4.95 -6.02
CA ASP A 128 55.45 -5.26 -6.14
C ASP A 128 54.97 -5.44 -7.59
N ALA A 129 55.47 -4.62 -8.51
CA ALA A 129 55.14 -4.73 -9.94
C ALA A 129 55.62 -6.04 -10.58
N VAL A 130 56.80 -6.54 -10.18
CA VAL A 130 57.34 -7.81 -10.69
C VAL A 130 56.57 -8.99 -10.10
N ALA A 131 56.28 -8.95 -8.78
CA ALA A 131 55.48 -9.97 -8.13
C ALA A 131 54.09 -10.13 -8.79
N ARG A 132 53.40 -9.01 -9.06
CA ARG A 132 52.10 -9.04 -9.76
C ARG A 132 52.21 -9.58 -11.17
N ARG A 133 53.23 -9.19 -11.94
CA ARG A 133 53.45 -9.72 -13.30
C ARG A 133 53.66 -11.24 -13.32
N LEU A 134 54.40 -11.79 -12.36
CA LEU A 134 54.62 -13.24 -12.25
C LEU A 134 53.31 -13.99 -11.98
N ILE A 135 52.50 -13.47 -11.05
CA ILE A 135 51.19 -14.04 -10.71
C ILE A 135 50.24 -13.95 -11.92
N GLU A 136 50.14 -12.78 -12.56
CA GLU A 136 49.30 -12.57 -13.74
C GLU A 136 49.72 -13.44 -14.92
N GLY A 137 51.02 -13.63 -15.13
CA GLY A 137 51.56 -14.54 -16.14
C GLY A 137 51.09 -15.97 -15.91
N ASN A 138 51.18 -16.47 -14.67
CA ASN A 138 50.71 -17.80 -14.30
C ASN A 138 49.18 -17.94 -14.44
N LEU A 139 48.40 -16.93 -14.07
CA LEU A 139 46.94 -16.94 -14.23
C LEU A 139 46.51 -16.94 -15.69
N LYS A 140 47.27 -16.29 -16.58
CA LYS A 140 47.00 -16.34 -18.04
C LYS A 140 47.26 -17.73 -18.63
N LEU A 141 48.29 -18.41 -18.14
CA LEU A 141 48.64 -19.77 -18.59
C LEU A 141 47.69 -20.82 -17.99
N PHE A 142 47.21 -20.59 -16.76
CA PHE A 142 46.37 -21.51 -16.02
C PHE A 142 45.12 -20.80 -15.47
N PRO A 143 44.12 -20.50 -16.32
CA PRO A 143 42.94 -19.72 -15.93
C PRO A 143 42.06 -20.44 -14.90
N ASP A 144 42.13 -21.76 -14.86
CA ASP A 144 41.33 -22.60 -13.95
C ASP A 144 41.92 -22.66 -12.52
N LYS A 145 43.10 -22.05 -12.31
CA LYS A 145 43.81 -22.08 -11.03
C LYS A 145 43.57 -20.82 -10.23
N SER A 146 43.60 -20.96 -8.91
CA SER A 146 43.41 -19.83 -8.00
C SER A 146 44.61 -18.86 -8.03
N PRO A 147 44.41 -17.57 -7.70
CA PRO A 147 45.50 -16.61 -7.53
C PRO A 147 46.56 -17.06 -6.51
N ASP A 148 46.15 -17.79 -5.47
CA ASP A 148 47.05 -18.33 -4.46
C ASP A 148 48.00 -19.40 -5.05
N TRP A 149 47.45 -20.32 -5.85
CA TRP A 149 48.25 -21.29 -6.60
C TRP A 149 49.24 -20.60 -7.54
N ALA A 150 48.82 -19.54 -8.23
CA ALA A 150 49.69 -18.78 -9.14
C ALA A 150 50.86 -18.11 -8.40
N CYS A 151 50.64 -17.63 -7.18
CA CYS A 151 51.69 -17.09 -6.32
C CYS A 151 52.64 -18.18 -5.82
N ASP A 152 52.13 -19.30 -5.32
CA ASP A 152 52.94 -20.43 -4.85
C ASP A 152 53.79 -21.03 -6.00
N LYS A 153 53.21 -21.09 -7.20
CA LYS A 153 53.92 -21.51 -8.40
C LYS A 153 55.07 -20.57 -8.76
N ALA A 154 54.86 -19.26 -8.69
CA ALA A 154 55.91 -18.27 -8.92
C ALA A 154 57.05 -18.38 -7.90
N ILE A 155 56.72 -18.63 -6.62
CA ILE A 155 57.72 -18.90 -5.57
C ILE A 155 58.53 -20.14 -5.91
N ALA A 156 57.87 -21.26 -6.23
CA ALA A 156 58.52 -22.53 -6.54
C ALA A 156 59.45 -22.45 -7.76
N ASP A 157 59.09 -21.66 -8.77
CA ASP A 157 59.93 -21.46 -9.95
C ASP A 157 61.15 -20.59 -9.63
N LEU A 158 60.99 -19.50 -8.87
CA LEU A 158 62.12 -18.70 -8.38
C LEU A 158 63.07 -19.48 -7.46
N GLU A 159 62.53 -20.37 -6.62
CA GLU A 159 63.34 -21.26 -5.79
C GLU A 159 64.13 -22.27 -6.61
N ARG A 160 63.57 -22.75 -7.73
CA ARG A 160 64.26 -23.66 -8.64
C ARG A 160 65.43 -22.96 -9.33
N ASP A 161 65.19 -21.75 -9.84
CA ASP A 161 66.19 -20.97 -10.58
C ASP A 161 67.36 -20.52 -9.68
N ARG A 162 67.12 -20.33 -8.38
CA ARG A 162 68.16 -19.98 -7.40
C ARG A 162 69.03 -21.15 -6.93
N ARG A 163 68.64 -22.39 -7.19
CA ARG A 163 69.39 -23.60 -6.78
C ARG A 163 70.42 -24.05 -7.82
N ILE A 164 70.44 -23.40 -8.98
CA ILE A 164 71.39 -23.63 -10.08
C ILE A 164 72.47 -22.56 -9.99
#